data_AF-A0A7V5C6M1-F1
#
_entry.id   AF-A0A7V5C6M1-F1
#
_cell.length_a   1.000
_cell.length_b   1.000
_cell.length_c   1.000
_cell.angle_alpha   90.00
_cell.angle_beta   90.00
_cell.angle_gamma   90.00
#
_symmetry.space_group_name_H-M   'P 1'
#
loop_
_entity.id
_entity.type
_entity.pdbx_description
1 polymer ?
#
loop_
_entity_poly.entity_id
_entity_poly.type
_entity_poly.pdbx_seq_one_letter_code
_entity_poly.pdbx_strand_id
1 'polypeptide(L)'
;MIELLELKTCIIEERYADALAIIGEMEEMGREDKINKIHSYMVILMMHLIKQHAEKHSARSWERSIYNSVEAIRVTNKRRKAGGYYAGREELAELCREAYPRALKNASYEAYEGRYDAGVMNLLLMLSKS
;
A
#
# COMPACT_ATOMS: atom_id res chain seq x y z
N MET A 1 10.32 -14.14 15.10
CA MET A 1 10.84 -15.48 15.54
C MET A 1 11.07 -15.50 17.05
N ILE A 2 11.26 -14.34 17.70
CA ILE A 2 11.36 -14.21 19.17
C ILE A 2 9.98 -14.42 19.82
N GLU A 3 8.93 -13.89 19.22
CA GLU A 3 7.55 -13.92 19.70
C GLU A 3 7.01 -15.35 19.85
N LEU A 4 7.40 -16.26 18.94
CA LEU A 4 7.02 -17.68 19.01
C LEU A 4 7.71 -18.43 20.16
N LEU A 5 8.95 -18.04 20.49
CA LEU A 5 9.66 -18.62 21.63
C LEU A 5 9.06 -18.13 22.95
N GLU A 6 8.76 -16.83 23.03
CA GLU A 6 8.08 -16.24 24.19
C GLU A 6 6.68 -16.84 24.39
N LEU A 7 5.90 -16.98 23.31
CA LEU A 7 4.60 -17.66 23.34
C LEU A 7 4.73 -19.09 23.88
N LYS A 8 5.72 -19.85 23.40
CA LYS A 8 5.98 -21.22 23.88
C LYS A 8 6.30 -21.22 25.37
N THR A 9 7.12 -20.29 25.84
CA THR A 9 7.46 -20.16 27.27
C THR A 9 6.22 -19.84 28.10
N CYS A 10 5.40 -18.85 27.69
CA CYS A 10 4.15 -18.51 28.38
C CYS A 10 3.20 -19.72 28.47
N ILE A 11 3.12 -20.54 27.42
CA ILE A 11 2.28 -21.76 27.42
C ILE A 11 2.81 -22.81 28.41
N ILE A 12 4.14 -23.03 28.44
CA ILE A 12 4.77 -24.00 29.36
C ILE A 12 4.62 -23.56 30.82
N GLU A 13 4.71 -22.26 31.08
CA GLU A 13 4.56 -21.67 32.42
C GLU A 13 3.09 -21.41 32.81
N GLU A 14 2.13 -21.90 32.02
CA GLU A 14 0.68 -21.73 32.23
C GLU A 14 0.22 -20.26 32.33
N ARG A 15 1.03 -19.32 31.80
CA ARG A 15 0.72 -17.89 31.72
C ARG A 15 -0.14 -17.59 30.49
N TYR A 16 -1.37 -18.11 30.48
CA TYR A 16 -2.25 -18.03 29.31
C TYR A 16 -2.68 -16.60 28.95
N ALA A 17 -2.80 -15.70 29.93
CA ALA A 17 -3.11 -14.29 29.66
C ALA A 17 -2.02 -13.63 28.81
N ASP A 18 -0.75 -13.82 29.18
CA ASP A 18 0.40 -13.32 28.43
C ASP A 18 0.50 -13.97 27.05
N ALA A 19 0.25 -15.28 26.96
CA ALA A 19 0.22 -16.00 25.69
C ALA A 19 -0.83 -15.43 24.72
N LEU A 20 -2.02 -15.10 25.22
CA LEU A 20 -3.07 -14.47 24.41
C LEU A 20 -2.70 -13.06 23.97
N ALA A 21 -2.03 -12.28 24.82
CA ALA A 21 -1.53 -10.95 24.46
C ALA A 21 -0.53 -11.04 23.29
N ILE A 22 0.45 -11.95 23.37
CA ILE A 22 1.44 -12.18 22.31
C ILE A 22 0.75 -12.59 21.00
N ILE A 23 -0.27 -13.46 21.05
CA ILE A 23 -1.03 -13.84 19.86
C ILE A 23 -1.72 -12.61 19.23
N GLY A 24 -2.33 -11.75 20.05
CA GLY A 24 -2.96 -10.52 19.57
C GLY A 24 -1.98 -9.60 18.85
N GLU A 25 -0.80 -9.37 19.44
CA GLU A 25 0.27 -8.59 18.82
C GLU A 25 0.73 -9.20 17.49
N MET A 26 0.94 -10.52 17.45
CA MET A 26 1.32 -11.21 16.23
C MET A 26 0.26 -11.13 15.12
N GLU A 27 -1.03 -11.16 15.49
CA GLU A 27 -2.14 -10.97 14.54
C GLU A 27 -2.17 -9.55 13.99
N GLU A 28 -1.94 -8.55 14.84
CA GLU A 28 -1.85 -7.14 14.45
C GLU A 28 -0.68 -6.89 13.50
N MET A 29 0.53 -7.34 13.86
CA MET A 29 1.71 -7.27 12.99
C MET A 29 1.47 -7.94 11.64
N GLY A 30 0.86 -9.14 11.66
CA GLY A 30 0.54 -9.89 10.44
C GLY A 30 -0.47 -9.18 9.54
N ARG A 31 -1.41 -8.42 10.12
CA ARG A 31 -2.32 -7.55 9.39
C ARG A 31 -1.58 -6.33 8.83
N GLU A 32 -0.80 -5.65 9.66
CA GLU A 32 -0.07 -4.44 9.30
C GLU A 32 0.88 -4.68 8.12
N ASP A 33 1.60 -5.81 8.12
CA ASP A 33 2.45 -6.24 6.99
C ASP A 33 1.70 -6.29 5.65
N LYS A 34 0.44 -6.76 5.66
CA LYS A 34 -0.38 -6.81 4.44
C LYS A 34 -0.83 -5.44 4.01
N ILE A 35 -1.23 -4.59 4.96
CA ILE A 35 -1.65 -3.22 4.72
C ILE A 35 -0.48 -2.41 4.14
N ASN A 36 0.71 -2.48 4.74
CA ASN A 36 1.92 -1.82 4.27
C ASN A 36 2.31 -2.24 2.85
N LYS A 37 2.14 -3.53 2.53
CA LYS A 37 2.39 -4.06 1.19
C LYS A 37 1.36 -3.58 0.17
N ILE A 38 0.07 -3.55 0.53
CA ILE A 38 -0.99 -2.97 -0.30
C ILE A 38 -0.70 -1.50 -0.59
N HIS A 39 -0.39 -0.72 0.44
CA HIS A 39 -0.04 0.70 0.32
C HIS A 39 1.13 0.92 -0.65
N SER A 40 2.17 0.10 -0.56
CA SER A 40 3.34 0.20 -1.46
C SER A 40 2.97 -0.01 -2.94
N TYR A 41 2.11 -0.99 -3.25
CA TYR A 41 1.60 -1.18 -4.61
C TYR A 41 0.66 -0.05 -5.04
N MET A 42 -0.09 0.52 -4.11
CA MET A 42 -1.00 1.64 -4.35
C MET A 42 -0.23 2.89 -4.78
N VAL A 43 0.90 3.18 -4.13
CA VAL A 43 1.79 4.28 -4.52
C VAL A 43 2.26 4.12 -5.98
N ILE A 44 2.68 2.91 -6.37
CA ILE A 44 3.14 2.63 -7.74
C ILE A 44 1.98 2.76 -8.75
N LEU A 45 0.82 2.18 -8.42
CA LEU A 45 -0.38 2.27 -9.24
C LEU A 45 -0.75 3.73 -9.50
N MET A 46 -0.87 4.51 -8.43
CA MET A 46 -1.27 5.91 -8.51
C MET A 46 -0.24 6.77 -9.23
N MET A 47 1.05 6.50 -9.04
CA MET A 47 2.12 7.20 -9.77
C MET A 47 1.92 7.07 -11.28
N HIS A 48 1.68 5.86 -11.79
CA HIS A 48 1.45 5.66 -13.22
C HIS A 48 0.13 6.27 -13.70
N LEU A 49 -0.95 6.18 -12.92
CA LEU A 49 -2.23 6.81 -13.27
C LEU A 49 -2.12 8.34 -13.35
N ILE A 50 -1.37 8.97 -12.45
CA ILE A 50 -1.09 10.41 -12.46
C ILE A 50 -0.33 10.79 -13.74
N LYS A 51 0.71 10.03 -14.10
CA LYS A 51 1.46 10.26 -15.35
C LYS A 51 0.58 10.11 -16.58
N GLN A 52 -0.28 9.09 -16.63
CA GLN A 52 -1.23 8.92 -17.72
C GLN A 52 -2.18 10.10 -17.87
N HIS A 53 -2.69 10.61 -16.75
CA HIS A 53 -3.57 11.77 -16.75
C HIS A 53 -2.86 13.05 -17.23
N ALA A 54 -1.63 13.28 -16.73
CA ALA A 54 -0.82 14.45 -17.07
C ALA A 54 -0.40 14.49 -18.54
N GLU A 55 0.09 13.36 -19.06
CA GLU A 55 0.66 13.27 -20.41
C GLU A 55 -0.40 12.95 -21.47
N LYS A 56 -1.62 12.58 -21.05
CA LYS A 56 -2.70 12.08 -21.93
C LYS A 56 -2.23 10.94 -22.83
N HIS A 57 -1.24 10.19 -22.36
CA HIS A 57 -0.59 9.08 -23.04
C HIS A 57 -0.26 7.99 -22.03
N SER A 58 -0.16 6.75 -22.52
CA SER A 58 0.27 5.62 -21.72
C SER A 58 1.22 4.72 -22.50
N ALA A 59 2.42 4.55 -21.98
CA ALA A 59 3.37 3.57 -22.50
C ALA A 59 2.94 2.15 -22.09
N ARG A 60 3.24 1.16 -22.93
CA ARG A 60 2.96 -0.27 -22.63
C ARG A 60 3.56 -0.75 -21.30
N SER A 61 4.70 -0.19 -20.90
CA SER A 61 5.33 -0.49 -19.62
C SER A 61 4.51 0.01 -18.43
N TRP A 62 3.83 1.16 -18.57
CA TRP A 62 2.98 1.72 -17.52
C TRP A 62 1.68 0.93 -17.37
N GLU A 63 1.04 0.58 -18.48
CA GLU A 63 -0.14 -0.31 -18.46
C GLU A 63 0.16 -1.62 -17.74
N ARG A 64 1.32 -2.22 -18.04
CA ARG A 64 1.77 -3.44 -17.37
C ARG A 64 2.01 -3.22 -15.87
N SER A 65 2.59 -2.09 -15.48
CA SER A 65 2.84 -1.75 -14.08
C SER A 65 1.53 -1.55 -13.31
N ILE A 66 0.56 -0.85 -13.91
CA ILE A 66 -0.80 -0.66 -13.37
C ILE A 66 -1.47 -2.02 -13.15
N TYR A 67 -1.51 -2.86 -14.17
CA TYR A 67 -2.09 -4.20 -14.07
C TYR A 67 -1.43 -5.03 -12.96
N ASN A 68 -0.10 -5.04 -12.92
CA ASN A 68 0.65 -5.79 -11.91
C ASN A 68 0.37 -5.29 -10.49
N SER A 69 0.31 -3.98 -10.28
CA SER A 69 -0.03 -3.39 -8.97
C SER A 69 -1.45 -3.73 -8.55
N VAL A 70 -2.43 -3.65 -9.45
CA VAL A 70 -3.82 -4.03 -9.17
C VAL A 70 -3.91 -5.51 -8.77
N GLU A 71 -3.27 -6.39 -9.53
CA GLU A 71 -3.24 -7.83 -9.20
C GLU A 71 -2.53 -8.10 -7.87
N ALA A 72 -1.41 -7.41 -7.61
CA ALA A 72 -0.68 -7.55 -6.36
C ALA A 72 -1.50 -7.08 -5.15
N ILE A 73 -2.24 -5.96 -5.26
CA ILE A 73 -3.18 -5.50 -4.24
C ILE A 73 -4.29 -6.54 -4.04
N ARG A 74 -4.91 -7.03 -5.12
CA ARG A 74 -6.00 -8.03 -5.06
C ARG A 74 -5.56 -9.30 -4.35
N VAL A 75 -4.39 -9.84 -4.71
CA VAL A 75 -3.84 -11.08 -4.13
C VAL A 75 -3.40 -10.86 -2.68
N THR A 76 -2.77 -9.73 -2.36
CA THR A 76 -2.30 -9.42 -1.00
C THR A 76 -3.48 -9.19 -0.06
N ASN A 77 -4.54 -8.54 -0.55
CA ASN A 77 -5.71 -8.22 0.26
C ASN A 77 -6.58 -9.44 0.59
N LYS A 78 -6.52 -10.52 -0.22
CA LYS A 78 -7.34 -11.71 0.01
C LYS A 78 -6.78 -12.60 1.13
N ARG A 79 -7.59 -12.88 2.16
CA ARG A 79 -7.23 -13.84 3.22
C ARG A 79 -7.48 -15.27 2.73
N ARG A 80 -6.41 -16.09 2.68
CA ARG A 80 -6.48 -17.45 2.10
C ARG A 80 -7.13 -18.49 3.00
N LYS A 81 -6.93 -18.40 4.32
CA LYS A 81 -7.40 -19.41 5.28
C LYS A 81 -8.68 -18.99 6.02
N ALA A 82 -8.77 -17.73 6.44
CA ALA A 82 -9.91 -17.21 7.21
C ALA A 82 -11.10 -16.74 6.35
N GLY A 83 -10.94 -16.69 5.02
CA GLY A 83 -11.90 -16.01 4.14
C GLY A 83 -11.88 -14.48 4.33
N GLY A 84 -12.51 -13.75 3.41
CA GLY A 84 -12.57 -12.29 3.45
C GLY A 84 -11.29 -11.57 3.03
N TYR A 85 -11.14 -10.33 3.47
CA TYR A 85 -10.08 -9.40 3.06
C TYR A 85 -9.39 -8.76 4.26
N TYR A 86 -8.14 -8.34 4.10
CA TYR A 86 -7.42 -7.56 5.13
C TYR A 86 -8.00 -6.14 5.22
N ALA A 87 -8.15 -5.46 4.10
CA ALA A 87 -8.75 -4.14 3.97
C ALA A 87 -10.09 -4.16 3.24
N GLY A 88 -11.07 -3.48 3.84
CA GLY A 88 -12.37 -3.20 3.22
C GLY A 88 -12.29 -2.04 2.22
N ARG A 89 -13.44 -1.66 1.64
CA ARG A 89 -13.51 -0.59 0.63
C ARG A 89 -13.05 0.76 1.20
N GLU A 90 -13.53 1.09 2.39
CA GLU A 90 -13.28 2.36 3.08
C GLU A 90 -11.80 2.48 3.46
N GLU A 91 -11.21 1.39 3.96
CA GLU A 91 -9.80 1.32 4.31
C GLU A 91 -8.90 1.40 3.07
N LEU A 92 -9.25 0.71 1.98
CA LEU A 92 -8.55 0.88 0.70
C LEU A 92 -8.64 2.32 0.18
N ALA A 93 -9.76 3.01 0.39
CA ALA A 93 -9.91 4.41 0.02
C ALA A 93 -9.06 5.35 0.90
N GLU A 94 -8.87 5.03 2.18
CA GLU A 94 -7.91 5.73 3.05
C GLU A 94 -6.47 5.49 2.59
N LEU A 95 -6.08 4.23 2.35
CA LEU A 95 -4.75 3.91 1.84
C LEU A 95 -4.45 4.59 0.50
N CYS A 96 -5.46 4.76 -0.37
CA CYS A 96 -5.33 5.56 -1.59
C CYS A 96 -5.04 7.03 -1.28
N ARG A 97 -5.74 7.63 -0.30
CA ARG A 97 -5.52 9.02 0.12
C ARG A 97 -4.14 9.21 0.73
N GLU A 98 -3.68 8.28 1.55
CA GLU A 98 -2.35 8.28 2.15
C GLU A 98 -1.24 8.08 1.10
N ALA A 99 -1.47 7.23 0.10
CA ALA A 99 -0.53 6.98 -0.99
C ALA A 99 -0.38 8.17 -1.94
N TYR A 100 -1.42 9.00 -2.08
CA TYR A 100 -1.50 10.07 -3.08
C TYR A 100 -0.32 11.05 -3.06
N PRO A 101 0.06 11.67 -1.92
CA PRO A 101 1.15 12.66 -1.89
C PRO A 101 2.48 12.06 -2.35
N ARG A 102 2.76 10.81 -1.96
CA ARG A 102 3.98 10.10 -2.36
C ARG A 102 3.94 9.74 -3.84
N ALA A 103 2.82 9.23 -4.33
CA ALA A 103 2.63 8.89 -5.73
C ALA A 103 2.79 10.10 -6.65
N LEU A 104 2.20 11.24 -6.27
CA LEU A 104 2.30 12.50 -6.99
C LEU A 104 3.74 13.01 -7.07
N LYS A 105 4.46 12.98 -5.94
CA LYS A 105 5.88 13.34 -5.90
C LYS A 105 6.69 12.43 -6.82
N ASN A 106 6.49 11.11 -6.77
CA ASN A 106 7.19 10.16 -7.64
C ASN A 106 6.86 10.37 -9.13
N ALA A 107 5.59 10.66 -9.45
CA ALA A 107 5.17 10.94 -10.82
C ALA A 107 5.87 12.18 -11.37
N SER A 108 6.00 13.23 -10.56
CA SER A 108 6.76 14.44 -10.94
C SER A 108 8.24 14.15 -11.18
N TYR A 109 8.85 13.26 -10.37
CA TYR A 109 10.24 12.83 -10.57
C TYR A 109 10.43 12.10 -11.91
N GLU A 110 9.54 11.16 -12.24
CA GLU A 110 9.67 10.37 -13.47
C GLU A 110 9.34 11.16 -14.74
N ALA A 111 8.42 12.14 -14.67
CA ALA A 111 8.03 12.95 -15.81
C ALA A 111 9.03 14.09 -16.12
N TYR A 112 9.68 14.65 -15.08
CA TYR A 112 10.49 15.87 -15.20
C TYR A 112 11.88 15.77 -14.54
N GLU A 113 12.41 14.55 -14.36
CA GLU A 113 13.69 14.28 -13.68
C GLU A 113 13.79 14.87 -12.26
N GLY A 114 12.67 15.19 -11.61
CA GLY A 114 12.66 15.77 -10.27
C GLY A 114 12.91 17.26 -10.19
N ARG A 115 12.90 17.97 -11.32
CA ARG A 115 12.97 19.43 -11.32
C ARG A 115 11.59 19.95 -10.97
N TYR A 116 11.45 20.64 -9.84
CA TYR A 116 10.25 21.42 -9.52
C TYR A 116 10.21 22.66 -10.42
N ASP A 117 9.99 22.45 -11.72
CA ASP A 117 9.83 23.51 -12.70
C ASP A 117 8.34 23.81 -12.95
N ALA A 118 8.08 24.69 -13.92
CA ALA A 118 6.72 25.07 -14.29
C ALA A 118 5.83 23.87 -14.66
N GLY A 119 6.41 22.75 -15.14
CA GLY A 119 5.70 21.51 -15.45
C GLY A 119 5.15 20.82 -14.21
N VAL A 120 5.93 20.74 -13.12
CA VAL A 120 5.47 20.19 -11.83
C VAL A 120 4.39 21.07 -11.21
N MET A 121 4.54 22.39 -11.29
CA MET A 121 3.52 23.33 -10.81
C MET A 121 2.23 23.21 -11.64
N ASN A 122 2.33 22.99 -12.95
CA ASN A 122 1.19 22.77 -13.82
C ASN A 122 0.49 21.43 -13.52
N LEU A 123 1.24 20.37 -13.21
CA LEU A 123 0.67 19.09 -12.76
C LEU A 123 -0.13 19.27 -11.46
N LEU A 124 0.42 20.01 -10.49
CA LEU A 124 -0.30 20.36 -9.27
C LEU A 124 -1.57 21.18 -9.54
N LEU A 125 -1.51 22.14 -10.47
CA LEU A 125 -2.65 22.97 -10.86
C LEU A 125 -3.71 22.23 -11.69
N MET A 126 -3.32 21.21 -12.46
CA MET A 126 -4.26 20.36 -13.21
C MET A 126 -5.04 19.44 -12.27
N LEU A 127 -4.41 18.96 -11.22
CA LEU A 127 -5.01 18.04 -10.25
C LEU A 127 -5.80 18.75 -9.14
N SER A 128 -5.61 20.06 -8.94
CA SER A 128 -6.37 20.87 -7.97
C SER A 128 -7.64 21.50 -8.53
N LYS A 129 -7.87 21.41 -9.85
CA LYS A 129 -9.11 21.84 -10.49
C LYS A 129 -10.10 20.67 -10.56
N SER A 130 -10.81 20.43 -9.46
CA SER A 130 -12.06 19.67 -9.41
C SER A 130 -13.15 20.55 -8.85
#